data_AF-A0AAD9X1H3-F1
#
_entry.id   AF-A0AAD9X1H3-F1
#
_cell.length_a   1.000
_cell.length_b   1.000
_cell.length_c   1.000
_cell.angle_alpha   90.00
_cell.angle_beta   90.00
_cell.angle_gamma   90.00
#
_symmetry.space_group_name_H-M   'P 1'
#
loop_
_entity.id
_entity.type
_entity.pdbx_description
1 polymer ?
#
loop_
_entity_poly.entity_id
_entity_poly.type
_entity_poly.pdbx_seq_one_letter_code
_entity_poly.pdbx_strand_id
1 'polypeptide(L)'
;MAISSIQLCHGVWSAGARMAFSSSSFEQAISTSVRVSFGFPGPIGWNSCRFKGSQSRTSAVVRERGEKIEEDPPIDESVDADEDRQIVHSPPKLPERDFTGTDAVPIYVMLPLGVINMDCELADPEGLVNQLRILKSVNVDGVMVDCWWGIVEAHTPQVYNWSGYKRLFQIVRDLKLKLQVVMSFHECGGNVGDDVHIPLPQWIREIGQSNPDIYFTDREGRHNFECLTWGIDKERVLKGRTAVEVYFDYMRNFRVEFDEFFEDGIISEIEVGLGPCGELRYPSYPAKHGWRYPGIGEFQCYDKYLLKNLSKAAEVRGHSFWARGPDNAGSYNDTPHETGFFRDGGDYDSYYGRFFLNWYSQVLVDHGDRVLALANLAFEGTCIASKLSGIHWWYKTASHAAELTAGFYNPSNRDGYAPIAAMLKKHEAALNFTCVELRTLDQHEDFPEALADPEGLVWQVLNAAWDVSIAVASENALPCYDREGYNKILENAKPFNDPDGRHLSAFTYLRLSPVLLERHSFIEFERFVKRMHGEEVPVLELYPDENHTEFQGPDGQVAVE
;
A
#
# COMPACT_ATOMS: atom_id res chain seq x y z
N MET A 1 -41.27 17.28 -38.15
CA MET A 1 -41.27 18.74 -38.34
C MET A 1 -40.37 19.33 -37.26
N ALA A 2 -39.21 19.96 -37.46
CA ALA A 2 -38.40 20.36 -38.61
C ALA A 2 -36.94 20.32 -38.11
N ILE A 3 -36.07 19.45 -38.62
CA ILE A 3 -34.98 19.72 -39.60
C ILE A 3 -34.52 21.19 -39.68
N SER A 4 -33.26 21.43 -39.33
CA SER A 4 -32.44 22.47 -39.97
C SER A 4 -31.00 21.95 -40.13
N SER A 5 -30.56 21.95 -41.37
CA SER A 5 -29.27 21.49 -41.89
C SER A 5 -28.49 22.71 -42.39
N ILE A 6 -27.20 22.82 -42.08
CA ILE A 6 -26.23 23.68 -42.80
C ILE A 6 -24.88 22.93 -42.75
N GLN A 7 -24.52 22.12 -43.75
CA GLN A 7 -23.81 22.43 -45.01
C GLN A 7 -22.31 22.80 -44.83
N LEU A 8 -21.49 21.83 -45.22
CA LEU A 8 -20.05 21.88 -45.47
C LEU A 8 -19.72 22.80 -46.66
N CYS A 9 -18.64 23.58 -46.53
CA CYS A 9 -17.94 24.18 -47.66
C CYS A 9 -16.49 23.71 -47.68
N HIS A 10 -16.14 23.02 -48.76
CA HIS A 10 -14.77 22.76 -49.21
C HIS A 10 -14.10 24.07 -49.68
N GLY A 11 -12.81 24.23 -49.35
CA GLY A 11 -11.95 25.26 -49.90
C GLY A 11 -10.51 24.78 -49.94
N VAL A 12 -10.11 24.24 -51.09
CA VAL A 12 -8.72 23.96 -51.48
C VAL A 12 -8.04 25.29 -51.80
N TRP A 13 -6.81 25.52 -51.31
CA TRP A 13 -5.72 26.17 -52.06
C TRP A 13 -4.37 26.02 -51.34
N SER A 14 -3.33 26.10 -52.15
CA SER A 14 -2.03 25.48 -52.01
C SER A 14 -0.88 26.47 -51.83
N ALA A 15 0.22 25.95 -51.27
CA ALA A 15 1.64 26.19 -51.63
C ALA A 15 2.38 27.46 -51.19
N GLY A 16 3.62 27.20 -50.73
CA GLY A 16 4.76 28.14 -50.65
C GLY A 16 5.02 28.68 -49.23
N ALA A 17 6.20 28.65 -48.63
CA ALA A 17 7.53 28.34 -49.12
C ALA A 17 8.46 27.95 -47.95
N ARG A 18 9.49 27.17 -48.30
CA ARG A 18 10.63 26.80 -47.46
C ARG A 18 11.52 28.02 -47.19
N MET A 19 12.08 28.12 -45.99
CA MET A 19 13.39 28.73 -45.77
C MET A 19 14.24 27.80 -44.93
N ALA A 20 15.33 27.35 -45.54
CA ALA A 20 16.45 26.72 -44.88
C ALA A 20 17.45 27.82 -44.48
N PHE A 21 17.99 27.75 -43.28
CA PHE A 21 19.26 28.38 -42.94
C PHE A 21 20.18 27.31 -42.37
N SER A 22 21.26 27.07 -43.11
CA SER A 22 22.46 26.40 -42.68
C SER A 22 23.40 27.40 -42.02
N SER A 23 24.01 27.04 -40.89
CA SER A 23 25.35 27.53 -40.55
C SER A 23 26.06 26.49 -39.71
N SER A 24 27.25 26.13 -40.19
CA SER A 24 28.20 25.14 -39.71
C SER A 24 28.99 25.60 -38.47
N SER A 25 29.19 24.63 -37.57
CA SER A 25 30.40 24.25 -36.81
C SER A 25 31.60 25.21 -36.73
N PHE A 26 32.07 25.50 -35.50
CA PHE A 26 33.32 25.01 -34.86
C PHE A 26 33.72 25.94 -33.69
N GLU A 27 33.91 25.41 -32.48
CA GLU A 27 35.20 25.41 -31.76
C GLU A 27 35.14 24.73 -30.38
N GLN A 28 36.26 24.12 -30.04
CA GLN A 28 36.57 23.22 -28.92
C GLN A 28 37.00 23.97 -27.64
N ALA A 29 36.70 23.39 -26.48
CA ALA A 29 37.52 23.36 -25.25
C ALA A 29 36.97 22.21 -24.38
N ILE A 30 37.62 21.03 -24.25
CA ILE A 30 38.78 20.63 -23.42
C ILE A 30 38.62 20.89 -21.91
N SER A 31 38.84 19.79 -21.15
CA SER A 31 39.03 19.62 -19.69
C SER A 31 37.76 19.65 -18.83
N THR A 32 37.50 18.73 -17.91
CA THR A 32 38.34 17.68 -17.30
C THR A 32 37.41 16.64 -16.65
N SER A 33 37.68 15.37 -16.91
CA SER A 33 37.05 14.23 -16.23
C SER A 33 37.55 14.12 -14.79
N VAL A 34 36.66 14.28 -13.81
CA VAL A 34 36.89 13.80 -12.45
C VAL A 34 36.17 12.46 -12.31
N ARG A 35 36.94 11.38 -12.36
CA ARG A 35 36.51 10.06 -11.89
C ARG A 35 36.41 10.13 -10.36
N VAL A 36 35.21 10.09 -9.82
CA VAL A 36 35.00 9.73 -8.41
C VAL A 36 34.63 8.25 -8.38
N SER A 37 35.59 7.44 -7.94
CA SER A 37 35.38 6.02 -7.66
C SER A 37 34.51 5.90 -6.40
N PHE A 38 33.25 5.50 -6.55
CA PHE A 38 32.47 4.99 -5.42
C PHE A 38 32.79 3.51 -5.26
N GLY A 39 33.66 3.22 -4.29
CA GLY A 39 33.87 1.85 -3.81
C GLY A 39 32.64 1.42 -3.01
N PHE A 40 32.00 0.35 -3.47
CA PHE A 40 30.97 -0.36 -2.71
C PHE A 40 31.56 -1.00 -1.45
N PRO A 41 30.95 -0.82 -0.26
CA PRO A 41 30.99 -1.82 0.78
C PRO A 41 29.84 -2.81 0.56
N GLY A 42 30.14 -4.11 0.68
CA GLY A 42 29.17 -5.21 0.61
C GLY A 42 28.11 -5.18 1.73
N PRO A 43 27.17 -6.14 1.72
CA PRO A 43 25.96 -6.09 2.53
C PRO A 43 26.30 -6.29 4.01
N ILE A 44 25.99 -5.28 4.83
CA ILE A 44 26.14 -5.36 6.29
C ILE A 44 24.87 -6.01 6.84
N GLY A 45 25.04 -7.22 7.37
CA GLY A 45 24.02 -7.96 8.09
C GLY A 45 23.53 -7.21 9.34
N TRP A 46 22.24 -7.32 9.59
CA TRP A 46 21.60 -6.82 10.80
C TRP A 46 22.10 -7.62 12.00
N ASN A 47 22.82 -6.95 12.90
CA ASN A 47 23.10 -7.48 14.23
C ASN A 47 22.48 -6.56 15.27
N SER A 48 21.63 -7.18 16.09
CA SER A 48 21.09 -6.66 17.33
C SER A 48 22.20 -6.09 18.22
N CYS A 49 22.11 -4.79 18.55
CA CYS A 49 22.99 -4.17 19.53
C CYS A 49 22.20 -3.75 20.77
N ARG A 50 22.16 -4.66 21.74
CA ARG A 50 22.08 -4.34 23.17
C ARG A 50 23.21 -3.37 23.52
N PHE A 51 22.87 -2.19 24.07
CA PHE A 51 23.84 -1.38 24.78
C PHE A 51 23.58 -1.35 26.28
N LYS A 52 24.61 -1.79 27.01
CA LYS A 52 24.77 -1.68 28.46
C LYS A 52 24.99 -0.20 28.82
N GLY A 53 24.35 0.21 29.91
CA GLY A 53 24.45 1.55 30.45
C GLY A 53 25.84 1.90 31.00
N SER A 54 26.09 3.20 31.06
CA SER A 54 27.09 3.80 31.94
C SER A 54 26.56 5.13 32.47
N GLN A 55 26.60 5.27 33.78
CA GLN A 55 26.23 6.44 34.57
C GLN A 55 27.03 7.69 34.18
N SER A 56 26.38 8.86 34.25
CA SER A 56 26.99 10.04 34.86
C SER A 56 25.91 10.95 35.47
N ARG A 57 26.20 11.40 36.69
CA ARG A 57 25.39 12.29 37.54
C ARG A 57 25.64 13.75 37.18
N THR A 58 24.62 14.60 37.26
CA THR A 58 24.64 15.76 38.18
C THR A 58 23.24 16.33 38.48
N SER A 59 23.12 16.79 39.73
CA SER A 59 21.98 17.23 40.55
C SER A 59 21.29 18.55 40.17
N ALA A 60 20.02 18.70 40.59
CA ALA A 60 19.53 19.91 41.26
C ALA A 60 18.38 19.62 42.23
N VAL A 61 18.43 20.30 43.37
CA VAL A 61 17.71 20.12 44.64
C VAL A 61 16.40 20.92 44.69
N VAL A 62 15.30 20.37 45.22
CA VAL A 62 14.30 21.12 46.02
C VAL A 62 13.57 20.22 47.05
N ARG A 63 13.95 20.41 48.33
CA ARG A 63 13.23 20.42 49.63
C ARG A 63 12.06 19.47 49.97
N GLU A 64 12.26 18.82 51.13
CA GLU A 64 11.42 17.94 51.96
C GLU A 64 10.19 18.61 52.62
N ARG A 65 9.24 17.75 53.04
CA ARG A 65 8.69 17.78 54.43
C ARG A 65 7.98 16.48 54.87
N GLY A 66 8.36 15.95 56.04
CA GLY A 66 7.55 15.14 56.98
C GLY A 66 7.91 13.65 57.04
N GLU A 67 8.81 13.18 57.92
CA GLU A 67 8.55 12.69 59.31
C GLU A 67 7.70 11.40 59.36
N LYS A 68 8.06 10.28 60.02
CA LYS A 68 9.17 9.85 60.91
C LYS A 68 8.89 8.37 61.33
N ILE A 69 9.88 7.72 61.99
CA ILE A 69 9.81 6.49 62.87
C ILE A 69 10.08 5.16 62.12
N GLU A 70 11.02 4.27 62.48
CA GLU A 70 11.98 4.15 63.60
C GLU A 70 13.13 3.18 63.19
N GLU A 71 14.33 3.38 63.74
CA GLU A 71 15.51 2.50 63.68
C GLU A 71 15.59 1.61 64.93
N ASP A 72 16.03 0.34 64.80
CA ASP A 72 17.20 -0.19 65.53
C ASP A 72 17.54 -1.67 65.15
N PRO A 73 18.81 -2.14 65.34
CA PRO A 73 19.43 -3.31 64.68
C PRO A 73 19.82 -4.43 65.68
N PRO A 74 20.90 -5.22 65.46
CA PRO A 74 21.01 -6.42 64.61
C PRO A 74 21.21 -7.71 65.46
N ILE A 75 20.92 -8.90 64.91
CA ILE A 75 21.46 -10.17 65.44
C ILE A 75 21.94 -11.02 64.26
N ASP A 76 23.22 -11.40 64.36
CA ASP A 76 24.02 -12.26 63.49
C ASP A 76 23.68 -13.76 63.70
N GLU A 77 24.20 -14.62 62.81
CA GLU A 77 24.15 -16.09 62.76
C GLU A 77 22.86 -16.69 62.15
N SER A 78 22.88 -17.64 61.22
CA SER A 78 23.94 -18.38 60.54
C SER A 78 23.36 -19.08 59.30
N VAL A 79 24.27 -19.47 58.41
CA VAL A 79 24.09 -20.12 57.11
C VAL A 79 23.31 -21.43 57.21
N ASP A 80 22.32 -21.63 56.33
CA ASP A 80 22.09 -22.91 55.65
C ASP A 80 21.32 -22.64 54.34
N ALA A 81 21.92 -23.05 53.23
CA ALA A 81 21.43 -22.85 51.88
C ALA A 81 20.60 -24.06 51.45
N ASP A 82 19.30 -23.85 51.23
CA ASP A 82 18.45 -24.71 50.40
C ASP A 82 17.95 -23.84 49.24
N GLU A 83 18.58 -23.96 48.07
CA GLU A 83 18.10 -23.33 46.84
C GLU A 83 16.95 -24.13 46.25
N ASP A 84 15.75 -23.71 46.63
CA ASP A 84 14.49 -24.05 45.98
C ASP A 84 14.52 -23.58 44.51
N ARG A 85 14.38 -24.54 43.59
CA ARG A 85 14.22 -24.26 42.15
C ARG A 85 12.87 -23.57 41.92
N GLN A 86 12.88 -22.24 41.84
CA GLN A 86 11.75 -21.48 41.30
C GLN A 86 11.57 -21.82 39.82
N ILE A 87 10.61 -22.70 39.55
CA ILE A 87 10.02 -22.91 38.23
C ILE A 87 9.28 -21.62 37.87
N VAL A 88 9.85 -20.84 36.95
CA VAL A 88 9.17 -19.71 36.32
C VAL A 88 8.03 -20.27 35.49
N HIS A 89 6.83 -20.35 36.06
CA HIS A 89 5.62 -20.62 35.30
C HIS A 89 5.37 -19.47 34.33
N SER A 90 5.80 -19.66 33.08
CA SER A 90 5.31 -18.85 31.96
C SER A 90 3.80 -19.05 31.86
N PRO A 91 2.98 -18.00 31.66
CA PRO A 91 1.55 -18.16 31.51
C PRO A 91 1.26 -19.12 30.35
N PRO A 92 0.25 -20.00 30.47
CA PRO A 92 -0.09 -20.92 29.39
C PRO A 92 -0.45 -20.11 28.15
N LYS A 93 0.26 -20.34 27.04
CA LYS A 93 -0.11 -19.79 25.73
C LYS A 93 -1.56 -20.19 25.48
N LEU A 94 -2.44 -19.20 25.30
CA LEU A 94 -3.84 -19.46 24.94
C LEU A 94 -3.85 -20.38 23.71
N PRO A 95 -4.69 -21.42 23.69
CA PRO A 95 -4.80 -22.29 22.53
C PRO A 95 -5.22 -21.46 21.32
N GLU A 96 -4.55 -21.66 20.19
CA GLU A 96 -4.88 -20.98 18.95
C GLU A 96 -6.33 -21.27 18.56
N ARG A 97 -7.01 -20.28 17.99
CA ARG A 97 -8.37 -20.47 17.47
C ARG A 97 -8.36 -21.54 16.39
N ASP A 98 -9.30 -22.48 16.51
CA ASP A 98 -9.59 -23.44 15.46
C ASP A 98 -10.48 -22.79 14.39
N PHE A 99 -10.06 -22.91 13.12
CA PHE A 99 -10.77 -22.41 11.95
C PHE A 99 -11.41 -23.55 11.13
N THR A 100 -11.30 -24.79 11.59
CA THR A 100 -11.86 -25.96 10.91
C THR A 100 -13.37 -25.81 10.72
N GLY A 101 -13.84 -25.96 9.49
CA GLY A 101 -15.26 -25.86 9.14
C GLY A 101 -15.79 -24.42 8.99
N THR A 102 -14.94 -23.40 9.08
CA THR A 102 -15.32 -22.02 8.71
C THR A 102 -15.37 -21.84 7.19
N ASP A 103 -16.12 -20.85 6.69
CA ASP A 103 -16.24 -20.58 5.24
C ASP A 103 -14.88 -20.29 4.61
N ALA A 104 -14.56 -20.97 3.50
CA ALA A 104 -13.26 -20.83 2.84
C ALA A 104 -13.06 -19.40 2.29
N VAL A 105 -11.92 -18.80 2.61
CA VAL A 105 -11.47 -17.52 2.06
C VAL A 105 -10.35 -17.81 1.06
N PRO A 106 -10.55 -17.53 -0.25
CA PRO A 106 -9.52 -17.71 -1.26
C PRO A 106 -8.25 -16.92 -0.95
N ILE A 107 -7.09 -17.54 -1.20
CA ILE A 107 -5.79 -16.92 -1.00
C ILE A 107 -5.02 -16.79 -2.31
N TYR A 108 -4.56 -15.57 -2.57
CA TYR A 108 -3.72 -15.21 -3.69
C TYR A 108 -2.33 -14.82 -3.18
N VAL A 109 -1.33 -14.90 -4.06
CA VAL A 109 0.02 -14.40 -3.77
C VAL A 109 0.41 -13.38 -4.82
N MET A 110 0.83 -12.20 -4.38
CA MET A 110 1.30 -11.16 -5.27
C MET A 110 2.64 -11.57 -5.90
N LEU A 111 2.77 -11.48 -7.22
CA LEU A 111 4.00 -11.79 -7.95
C LEU A 111 5.08 -10.73 -7.71
N PRO A 112 6.37 -11.00 -7.96
CA PRO A 112 7.43 -9.98 -7.91
C PRO A 112 7.11 -8.75 -8.76
N LEU A 113 7.43 -7.54 -8.28
CA LEU A 113 7.13 -6.28 -8.99
C LEU A 113 7.71 -6.24 -10.41
N GLY A 114 8.95 -6.75 -10.55
CA GLY A 114 9.67 -6.85 -11.83
C GLY A 114 9.42 -8.13 -12.62
N VAL A 115 8.31 -8.85 -12.39
CA VAL A 115 8.01 -10.08 -13.14
C VAL A 115 7.91 -9.81 -14.65
N ILE A 116 7.45 -8.62 -15.05
CA ILE A 116 7.55 -8.12 -16.42
C ILE A 116 8.58 -6.98 -16.43
N ASN A 117 9.56 -7.06 -17.34
CA ASN A 117 10.60 -6.04 -17.47
C ASN A 117 10.14 -4.83 -18.34
N MET A 118 10.97 -3.80 -18.43
CA MET A 118 10.66 -2.56 -19.19
C MET A 118 10.46 -2.77 -20.70
N ASP A 119 10.93 -3.88 -21.25
CA ASP A 119 10.73 -4.26 -22.66
C ASP A 119 9.44 -5.09 -22.88
N CYS A 120 8.62 -5.24 -21.83
CA CYS A 120 7.44 -6.11 -21.79
C CYS A 120 7.76 -7.59 -22.06
N GLU A 121 8.83 -8.08 -21.43
CA GLU A 121 9.23 -9.49 -21.44
C GLU A 121 9.11 -10.09 -20.04
N LEU A 122 8.75 -11.36 -19.96
CA LEU A 122 8.65 -12.10 -18.70
C LEU A 122 10.05 -12.40 -18.17
N ALA A 123 10.36 -11.89 -16.98
CA ALA A 123 11.60 -12.17 -16.26
C ALA A 123 11.57 -13.59 -15.67
N ASP A 124 12.69 -14.32 -15.84
CA ASP A 124 12.90 -15.69 -15.35
C ASP A 124 11.66 -16.62 -15.44
N PRO A 125 11.20 -16.98 -16.66
CA PRO A 125 10.01 -17.81 -16.83
C PRO A 125 10.12 -19.18 -16.16
N GLU A 126 11.31 -19.80 -16.17
CA GLU A 126 11.53 -21.13 -15.60
C GLU A 126 11.49 -21.11 -14.08
N GLY A 127 12.18 -20.14 -13.45
CA GLY A 127 12.12 -19.93 -12.01
C GLY A 127 10.71 -19.64 -11.53
N LEU A 128 9.98 -18.75 -12.23
CA LEU A 128 8.59 -18.43 -11.90
C LEU A 128 7.70 -19.67 -11.97
N VAL A 129 7.78 -20.48 -13.04
CA VAL A 129 6.99 -21.72 -13.15
C VAL A 129 7.24 -22.65 -11.96
N ASN A 130 8.48 -22.77 -11.50
CA ASN A 130 8.81 -23.60 -10.34
C ASN A 130 8.22 -23.03 -9.04
N GLN A 131 8.33 -21.72 -8.83
CA GLN A 131 7.73 -21.04 -7.67
C GLN A 131 6.20 -21.18 -7.65
N LEU A 132 5.54 -21.02 -8.80
CA LEU A 132 4.09 -21.17 -8.91
C LEU A 132 3.62 -22.61 -8.68
N ARG A 133 4.41 -23.62 -9.09
CA ARG A 133 4.13 -25.03 -8.74
C ARG A 133 4.21 -25.28 -7.24
N ILE A 134 5.17 -24.65 -6.56
CA ILE A 134 5.30 -24.73 -5.10
C ILE A 134 4.07 -24.13 -4.43
N LEU A 135 3.64 -22.92 -4.83
CA LEU A 135 2.41 -22.30 -4.32
C LEU A 135 1.17 -23.17 -4.58
N LYS A 136 1.05 -23.71 -5.80
CA LYS A 136 -0.08 -24.59 -6.15
C LYS A 136 -0.10 -25.88 -5.31
N SER A 137 1.06 -26.40 -4.91
CA SER A 137 1.18 -27.63 -4.11
C SER A 137 0.59 -27.52 -2.71
N VAL A 138 0.46 -26.29 -2.19
CA VAL A 138 -0.18 -25.98 -0.90
C VAL A 138 -1.56 -25.36 -1.07
N ASN A 139 -2.19 -25.58 -2.23
CA ASN A 139 -3.55 -25.14 -2.57
C ASN A 139 -3.78 -23.62 -2.68
N VAL A 140 -2.74 -22.81 -2.92
CA VAL A 140 -2.97 -21.39 -3.29
C VAL A 140 -3.94 -21.30 -4.48
N ASP A 141 -4.94 -20.43 -4.37
CA ASP A 141 -6.04 -20.30 -5.33
C ASP A 141 -5.58 -19.60 -6.61
N GLY A 142 -4.74 -18.58 -6.46
CA GLY A 142 -4.27 -17.77 -7.58
C GLY A 142 -3.10 -16.86 -7.26
N VAL A 143 -2.81 -15.98 -8.20
CA VAL A 143 -1.79 -14.94 -8.06
C VAL A 143 -2.33 -13.57 -8.45
N MET A 144 -1.70 -12.53 -7.93
CA MET A 144 -2.00 -11.14 -8.27
C MET A 144 -0.82 -10.50 -8.99
N VAL A 145 -1.10 -9.72 -10.04
CA VAL A 145 -0.04 -9.06 -10.83
C VAL A 145 -0.41 -7.65 -11.26
N ASP A 146 0.57 -6.75 -11.17
CA ASP A 146 0.51 -5.40 -11.72
C ASP A 146 0.65 -5.39 -13.24
N CYS A 147 -0.38 -4.86 -13.93
CA CYS A 147 -0.30 -4.49 -15.34
C CYS A 147 0.13 -3.03 -15.48
N TRP A 148 1.45 -2.81 -15.49
CA TRP A 148 2.08 -1.50 -15.48
C TRP A 148 1.79 -0.69 -16.74
N TRP A 149 1.08 0.43 -16.57
CA TRP A 149 0.81 1.36 -17.67
C TRP A 149 2.09 1.84 -18.36
N GLY A 150 3.13 2.10 -17.55
CA GLY A 150 4.45 2.53 -18.00
C GLY A 150 5.20 1.54 -18.90
N ILE A 151 4.87 0.26 -18.86
CA ILE A 151 5.46 -0.79 -19.71
C ILE A 151 4.59 -0.98 -20.97
N VAL A 152 3.28 -1.11 -20.77
CA VAL A 152 2.37 -1.54 -21.83
C VAL A 152 2.12 -0.44 -22.86
N GLU A 153 1.94 0.82 -22.45
CA GLU A 153 1.73 1.98 -23.35
C GLU A 153 2.95 2.92 -23.31
N ALA A 154 4.16 2.37 -23.18
CA ALA A 154 5.36 3.10 -22.77
C ALA A 154 5.70 4.34 -23.64
N HIS A 155 5.70 4.20 -24.96
CA HIS A 155 6.31 5.20 -25.85
C HIS A 155 5.29 6.04 -26.64
N THR A 156 4.20 5.41 -27.10
CA THR A 156 3.24 6.06 -28.01
C THR A 156 1.82 5.86 -27.50
N PRO A 157 1.01 6.94 -27.41
CA PRO A 157 -0.42 6.84 -27.14
C PRO A 157 -1.11 5.76 -27.98
N GLN A 158 -1.89 4.90 -27.31
CA GLN A 158 -2.69 3.83 -27.91
C GLN A 158 -1.91 2.75 -28.66
N VAL A 159 -0.61 2.63 -28.41
CA VAL A 159 0.22 1.50 -28.86
C VAL A 159 0.54 0.64 -27.65
N TYR A 160 -0.24 -0.43 -27.49
CA TYR A 160 -0.17 -1.32 -26.35
C TYR A 160 0.66 -2.57 -26.66
N ASN A 161 1.61 -2.91 -25.79
CA ASN A 161 2.36 -4.16 -25.84
C ASN A 161 2.01 -5.03 -24.63
N TRP A 162 1.45 -6.20 -24.88
CA TRP A 162 1.05 -7.18 -23.87
C TRP A 162 1.87 -8.48 -23.93
N SER A 163 2.98 -8.52 -24.69
CA SER A 163 3.72 -9.76 -24.96
C SER A 163 4.12 -10.54 -23.71
N GLY A 164 4.71 -9.86 -22.72
CA GLY A 164 5.14 -10.47 -21.47
C GLY A 164 3.96 -10.96 -20.64
N TYR A 165 2.91 -10.14 -20.54
CA TYR A 165 1.68 -10.48 -19.82
C TYR A 165 0.94 -11.68 -20.42
N LYS A 166 0.87 -11.79 -21.76
CA LYS A 166 0.34 -13.00 -22.43
C LYS A 166 1.09 -14.25 -22.04
N ARG A 167 2.43 -14.19 -22.02
CA ARG A 167 3.25 -15.33 -21.63
C ARG A 167 3.01 -15.71 -20.18
N LEU A 168 2.93 -14.73 -19.29
CA LEU A 168 2.63 -14.92 -17.87
C LEU A 168 1.25 -15.54 -17.66
N PHE A 169 0.21 -14.99 -18.28
CA PHE A 169 -1.16 -15.45 -18.09
C PHE A 169 -1.35 -16.87 -18.63
N GLN A 170 -0.67 -17.22 -19.72
CA GLN A 170 -0.62 -18.60 -20.19
C GLN A 170 -0.03 -19.55 -19.14
N ILE A 171 1.08 -19.18 -18.50
CA ILE A 171 1.70 -20.00 -17.43
C ILE A 171 0.73 -20.19 -16.27
N VAL A 172 0.07 -19.11 -15.82
CA VAL A 172 -0.93 -19.14 -14.74
C VAL A 172 -2.09 -20.06 -15.11
N ARG A 173 -2.62 -19.96 -16.33
CA ARG A 173 -3.66 -20.84 -16.88
C ARG A 173 -3.22 -22.30 -16.92
N ASP A 174 -2.03 -22.60 -17.44
CA ASP A 174 -1.49 -23.96 -17.55
C ASP A 174 -1.31 -24.62 -16.17
N LEU A 175 -0.98 -23.82 -15.14
CA LEU A 175 -0.84 -24.27 -13.75
C LEU A 175 -2.18 -24.30 -12.98
N LYS A 176 -3.29 -23.93 -13.63
CA LYS A 176 -4.65 -23.91 -13.04
C LYS A 176 -4.72 -23.03 -11.78
N LEU A 177 -4.07 -21.88 -11.84
CA LEU A 177 -4.17 -20.81 -10.86
C LEU A 177 -5.15 -19.75 -11.39
N LYS A 178 -5.88 -19.09 -10.49
CA LYS A 178 -6.65 -17.89 -10.79
C LYS A 178 -5.74 -16.67 -10.86
N LEU A 179 -6.25 -15.59 -11.46
CA LEU A 179 -5.50 -14.37 -11.67
C LEU A 179 -6.32 -13.14 -11.22
N GLN A 180 -5.76 -12.39 -10.30
CA GLN A 180 -6.17 -11.01 -10.01
C GLN A 180 -5.22 -10.07 -10.75
N VAL A 181 -5.78 -9.07 -11.43
CA VAL A 181 -4.98 -8.15 -12.25
C VAL A 181 -5.19 -6.72 -11.77
N VAL A 182 -4.08 -6.02 -11.51
CA VAL A 182 -4.11 -4.60 -11.16
C VAL A 182 -3.90 -3.75 -12.42
N MET A 183 -4.81 -2.82 -12.68
CA MET A 183 -4.62 -1.76 -13.68
C MET A 183 -3.72 -0.67 -13.07
N SER A 184 -2.41 -0.86 -13.14
CA SER A 184 -1.43 -0.04 -12.42
C SER A 184 -1.10 1.25 -13.18
N PHE A 185 -1.97 2.26 -13.00
CA PHE A 185 -1.83 3.63 -13.55
C PHE A 185 -0.87 4.53 -12.74
N HIS A 186 0.12 3.94 -12.09
CA HIS A 186 1.07 4.60 -11.21
C HIS A 186 2.50 4.11 -11.47
N GLU A 187 3.48 4.86 -10.98
CA GLU A 187 4.88 4.47 -10.94
C GLU A 187 5.10 3.38 -9.88
N CYS A 188 5.87 2.35 -10.22
CA CYS A 188 6.55 1.50 -9.24
C CYS A 188 7.89 2.13 -8.88
N GLY A 189 8.21 2.25 -7.59
CA GLY A 189 9.48 2.78 -7.13
C GLY A 189 9.33 4.04 -6.30
N GLY A 190 9.93 4.02 -5.11
CA GLY A 190 9.93 5.16 -4.19
C GLY A 190 9.06 4.97 -2.95
N ASN A 191 8.28 3.89 -2.90
CA ASN A 191 7.55 3.47 -1.72
C ASN A 191 8.30 2.34 -1.00
N VAL A 192 7.91 2.07 0.25
CA VAL A 192 8.49 0.98 1.05
C VAL A 192 8.17 -0.35 0.39
N GLY A 193 9.21 -1.15 0.09
CA GLY A 193 9.06 -2.47 -0.52
C GLY A 193 9.26 -2.51 -2.04
N ASP A 194 9.41 -1.36 -2.70
CA ASP A 194 9.71 -1.32 -4.13
C ASP A 194 11.20 -1.62 -4.41
N ASP A 195 11.47 -2.72 -5.11
CA ASP A 195 12.82 -3.13 -5.54
C ASP A 195 13.10 -2.82 -7.01
N VAL A 196 12.08 -2.39 -7.76
CA VAL A 196 12.16 -1.98 -9.16
C VAL A 196 11.62 -0.57 -9.37
N HIS A 197 12.07 0.07 -10.45
CA HIS A 197 11.61 1.40 -10.84
C HIS A 197 10.96 1.34 -12.22
N ILE A 198 9.64 1.50 -12.25
CA ILE A 198 8.79 1.47 -13.44
C ILE A 198 8.01 2.79 -13.48
N PRO A 199 8.47 3.81 -14.22
CA PRO A 199 7.81 5.10 -14.26
C PRO A 199 6.52 5.07 -15.08
N LEU A 200 5.71 6.12 -14.99
CA LEU A 200 4.63 6.39 -15.95
C LEU A 200 5.16 6.43 -17.40
N PRO A 201 4.29 6.24 -18.41
CA PRO A 201 4.70 6.24 -19.81
C PRO A 201 5.57 7.43 -20.19
N GLN A 202 6.56 7.19 -21.04
CA GLN A 202 7.48 8.24 -21.49
C GLN A 202 6.73 9.43 -22.11
N TRP A 203 5.71 9.16 -22.93
CA TRP A 203 4.93 10.22 -23.58
C TRP A 203 4.12 11.08 -22.59
N ILE A 204 3.78 10.54 -21.41
CA ILE A 204 3.16 11.29 -20.31
C ILE A 204 4.22 12.17 -19.63
N ARG A 205 5.37 11.60 -19.32
CA ARG A 205 6.49 12.32 -18.70
C ARG A 205 6.98 13.49 -19.57
N GLU A 206 7.01 13.32 -20.89
CA GLU A 206 7.30 14.40 -21.85
C GLU A 206 6.28 15.54 -21.78
N ILE A 207 4.98 15.24 -21.61
CA ILE A 207 3.96 16.27 -21.39
C ILE A 207 4.22 16.98 -20.06
N GLY A 208 4.53 16.22 -19.01
CA GLY A 208 4.85 16.70 -17.67
C GLY A 208 6.01 17.70 -17.62
N GLN A 209 7.00 17.56 -18.50
CA GLN A 209 8.10 18.54 -18.63
C GLN A 209 7.60 19.93 -19.06
N SER A 210 6.58 19.99 -19.92
CA SER A 210 6.00 21.24 -20.41
C SER A 210 4.82 21.75 -19.58
N ASN A 211 4.14 20.84 -18.88
CA ASN A 211 2.96 21.09 -18.08
C ASN A 211 3.03 20.24 -16.80
N PRO A 212 3.81 20.68 -15.79
CA PRO A 212 4.02 19.88 -14.58
C PRO A 212 2.76 19.76 -13.73
N ASP A 213 1.77 20.64 -13.92
CA ASP A 213 0.46 20.56 -13.25
C ASP A 213 -0.38 19.32 -13.66
N ILE A 214 0.09 18.42 -14.52
CA ILE A 214 -0.56 17.10 -14.70
C ILE A 214 -0.31 16.16 -13.51
N TYR A 215 0.54 16.57 -12.58
CA TYR A 215 0.92 15.82 -11.38
C TYR A 215 0.38 16.50 -10.13
N PHE A 216 0.16 15.70 -9.08
CA PHE A 216 -0.15 16.25 -7.76
C PHE A 216 0.97 17.16 -7.29
N THR A 217 0.60 18.25 -6.62
CA THR A 217 1.55 19.29 -6.22
C THR A 217 1.27 19.69 -4.77
N ASP A 218 2.34 19.75 -3.98
CA ASP A 218 2.28 20.19 -2.58
C ASP A 218 2.34 21.73 -2.46
N ARG A 219 2.27 22.23 -1.22
CA ARG A 219 2.24 23.68 -0.96
C ARG A 219 3.52 24.39 -1.42
N GLU A 220 4.66 23.71 -1.38
CA GLU A 220 5.95 24.26 -1.81
C GLU A 220 6.12 24.26 -3.34
N GLY A 221 5.17 23.68 -4.07
CA GLY A 221 5.22 23.55 -5.52
C GLY A 221 6.04 22.34 -5.99
N ARG A 222 6.32 21.36 -5.12
CA ARG A 222 6.97 20.11 -5.52
C ARG A 222 5.93 19.19 -6.15
N HIS A 223 6.29 18.63 -7.31
CA HIS A 223 5.41 17.76 -8.09
C HIS A 223 5.69 16.29 -7.77
N ASN A 224 4.64 15.51 -7.53
CA ASN A 224 4.73 14.06 -7.37
C ASN A 224 4.49 13.35 -8.71
N PHE A 225 5.51 12.68 -9.25
CA PHE A 225 5.48 12.04 -10.57
C PHE A 225 4.85 10.63 -10.60
N GLU A 226 4.37 10.14 -9.46
CA GLU A 226 3.92 8.76 -9.31
C GLU A 226 2.61 8.47 -10.05
N CYS A 227 1.68 9.44 -10.08
CA CYS A 227 0.40 9.31 -10.78
C CYS A 227 -0.10 10.68 -11.27
N LEU A 228 -1.11 10.68 -12.13
CA LEU A 228 -1.72 11.92 -12.62
C LEU A 228 -2.64 12.55 -11.57
N THR A 229 -2.64 13.89 -11.47
CA THR A 229 -3.61 14.60 -10.63
C THR A 229 -5.04 14.38 -11.13
N TRP A 230 -5.98 14.19 -10.21
CA TRP A 230 -7.40 14.08 -10.54
C TRP A 230 -7.99 15.39 -11.10
N GLY A 231 -7.26 16.51 -10.96
CA GLY A 231 -7.61 17.78 -11.58
C GLY A 231 -7.73 17.70 -13.11
N ILE A 232 -7.05 16.75 -13.76
CA ILE A 232 -7.07 16.58 -15.22
C ILE A 232 -8.01 15.46 -15.72
N ASP A 233 -8.82 14.87 -14.85
CA ASP A 233 -9.79 13.83 -15.23
C ASP A 233 -10.71 14.26 -16.38
N LYS A 234 -11.03 15.55 -16.45
CA LYS A 234 -11.93 16.14 -17.45
C LYS A 234 -11.24 17.12 -18.40
N GLU A 235 -9.92 17.25 -18.32
CA GLU A 235 -9.15 18.23 -19.08
C GLU A 235 -8.37 17.53 -20.20
N ARG A 236 -8.50 18.00 -21.45
CA ARG A 236 -7.91 17.37 -22.65
C ARG A 236 -6.44 17.73 -22.85
N VAL A 237 -5.62 17.47 -21.83
CA VAL A 237 -4.21 17.88 -21.78
C VAL A 237 -3.23 16.75 -22.12
N LEU A 238 -3.74 15.53 -22.39
CA LEU A 238 -2.94 14.35 -22.71
C LEU A 238 -3.00 14.04 -24.22
N LYS A 239 -2.39 14.90 -25.04
CA LYS A 239 -2.45 14.83 -26.52
C LYS A 239 -3.89 14.76 -27.06
N GLY A 240 -4.79 15.57 -26.49
CA GLY A 240 -6.19 15.66 -26.88
C GLY A 240 -7.15 14.74 -26.12
N ARG A 241 -6.62 13.85 -25.26
CA ARG A 241 -7.40 12.99 -24.36
C ARG A 241 -7.43 13.53 -22.93
N THR A 242 -8.46 13.15 -22.16
CA THR A 242 -8.48 13.34 -20.70
C THR A 242 -7.84 12.16 -19.98
N ALA A 243 -7.51 12.29 -18.69
CA ALA A 243 -6.93 11.18 -17.92
C ALA A 243 -7.87 9.96 -17.87
N VAL A 244 -9.17 10.16 -17.63
CA VAL A 244 -10.13 9.05 -17.57
C VAL A 244 -10.35 8.37 -18.93
N GLU A 245 -10.22 9.09 -20.05
CA GLU A 245 -10.24 8.48 -21.39
C GLU A 245 -9.02 7.59 -21.63
N VAL A 246 -7.84 8.01 -21.15
CA VAL A 246 -6.61 7.21 -21.23
C VAL A 246 -6.77 5.92 -20.43
N TYR A 247 -7.26 5.99 -19.19
CA TYR A 247 -7.50 4.81 -18.36
C TYR A 247 -8.53 3.87 -19.01
N PHE A 248 -9.63 4.41 -19.54
CA PHE A 248 -10.65 3.61 -20.22
C PHE A 248 -10.13 2.93 -21.48
N ASP A 249 -9.36 3.62 -22.33
CA ASP A 249 -8.77 3.03 -23.53
C ASP A 249 -7.83 1.87 -23.17
N TYR A 250 -7.03 2.02 -22.10
CA TYR A 250 -6.14 0.98 -21.59
C TYR A 250 -6.93 -0.24 -21.08
N MET A 251 -7.92 -0.03 -20.20
CA MET A 251 -8.78 -1.09 -19.67
C MET A 251 -9.53 -1.83 -20.78
N ARG A 252 -10.09 -1.10 -21.74
CA ARG A 252 -10.78 -1.68 -22.90
C ARG A 252 -9.82 -2.49 -23.77
N ASN A 253 -8.60 -2.00 -24.00
CA ASN A 253 -7.62 -2.75 -24.77
C ASN A 253 -7.20 -4.04 -24.05
N PHE A 254 -6.97 -3.98 -22.73
CA PHE A 254 -6.73 -5.17 -21.90
C PHE A 254 -7.87 -6.18 -22.01
N ARG A 255 -9.13 -5.73 -21.86
CA ARG A 255 -10.31 -6.59 -21.99
C ARG A 255 -10.33 -7.34 -23.32
N VAL A 256 -10.07 -6.65 -24.43
CA VAL A 256 -10.07 -7.25 -25.78
C VAL A 256 -8.90 -8.22 -25.95
N GLU A 257 -7.71 -7.84 -25.46
CA GLU A 257 -6.50 -8.64 -25.63
C GLU A 257 -6.56 -9.98 -24.90
N PHE A 258 -7.22 -10.00 -23.74
CA PHE A 258 -7.30 -11.17 -22.85
C PHE A 258 -8.69 -11.78 -22.74
N ASP A 259 -9.56 -11.55 -23.73
CA ASP A 259 -10.95 -12.04 -23.76
C ASP A 259 -11.08 -13.52 -23.39
N GLU A 260 -10.22 -14.38 -23.96
CA GLU A 260 -10.20 -15.81 -23.67
C GLU A 260 -9.99 -16.12 -22.16
N PHE A 261 -9.22 -15.30 -21.44
CA PHE A 261 -8.95 -15.52 -20.01
C PHE A 261 -10.12 -15.09 -19.12
N PHE A 262 -10.95 -14.14 -19.59
CA PHE A 262 -12.21 -13.80 -18.94
C PHE A 262 -13.26 -14.89 -19.19
N GLU A 263 -13.39 -15.37 -20.44
CA GLU A 263 -14.32 -16.45 -20.80
C GLU A 263 -14.00 -17.78 -20.08
N ASP A 264 -12.71 -18.12 -19.98
CA ASP A 264 -12.23 -19.28 -19.21
C ASP A 264 -12.35 -19.08 -17.69
N GLY A 265 -12.71 -17.87 -17.23
CA GLY A 265 -12.77 -17.48 -15.83
C GLY A 265 -11.43 -17.56 -15.10
N ILE A 266 -10.31 -17.46 -15.82
CA ILE A 266 -8.96 -17.42 -15.23
C ILE A 266 -8.75 -16.11 -14.49
N ILE A 267 -9.12 -14.99 -15.12
CA ILE A 267 -9.15 -13.68 -14.47
C ILE A 267 -10.37 -13.65 -13.55
N SER A 268 -10.14 -13.62 -12.24
CA SER A 268 -11.20 -13.61 -11.22
C SER A 268 -11.59 -12.21 -10.79
N GLU A 269 -10.68 -11.24 -10.90
CA GLU A 269 -10.90 -9.87 -10.44
C GLU A 269 -9.97 -8.88 -11.15
N ILE A 270 -10.47 -7.67 -11.38
CA ILE A 270 -9.68 -6.53 -11.83
C ILE A 270 -9.63 -5.48 -10.72
N GLU A 271 -8.46 -5.27 -10.12
CA GLU A 271 -8.24 -4.13 -9.24
C GLU A 271 -7.89 -2.89 -10.08
N VAL A 272 -8.62 -1.80 -9.89
CA VAL A 272 -8.43 -0.57 -10.65
C VAL A 272 -7.57 0.39 -9.83
N GLY A 273 -6.38 0.74 -10.33
CA GLY A 273 -5.51 1.71 -9.67
C GLY A 273 -6.09 3.12 -9.73
N LEU A 274 -6.23 3.79 -8.58
CA LEU A 274 -6.88 5.10 -8.48
C LEU A 274 -5.97 6.25 -7.99
N GLY A 275 -4.68 5.97 -7.84
CA GLY A 275 -3.72 6.94 -7.32
C GLY A 275 -2.34 6.33 -7.06
N PRO A 276 -1.54 6.93 -6.17
CA PRO A 276 -0.21 6.42 -5.80
C PRO A 276 -0.33 5.01 -5.19
N CYS A 277 0.63 4.14 -5.49
CA CYS A 277 0.56 2.69 -5.18
C CYS A 277 -0.71 1.98 -5.69
N GLY A 278 -1.47 2.57 -6.62
CA GLY A 278 -2.78 2.08 -7.05
C GLY A 278 -3.90 2.37 -6.06
N GLU A 279 -3.62 3.02 -4.94
CA GLU A 279 -4.57 3.28 -3.87
C GLU A 279 -5.40 4.54 -4.15
N LEU A 280 -6.68 4.53 -3.75
CA LEU A 280 -7.53 5.71 -3.79
C LEU A 280 -7.18 6.67 -2.65
N ARG A 281 -6.14 7.49 -2.87
CA ARG A 281 -5.70 8.55 -1.94
C ARG A 281 -4.87 9.60 -2.66
N TYR A 282 -4.60 10.70 -1.97
CA TYR A 282 -3.56 11.65 -2.35
C TYR A 282 -2.16 11.13 -1.97
N PRO A 283 -1.09 11.56 -2.67
CA PRO A 283 0.28 11.23 -2.30
C PRO A 283 0.80 12.11 -1.15
N SER A 284 0.16 12.04 0.03
CA SER A 284 0.39 12.95 1.16
C SER A 284 1.61 12.62 2.02
N TYR A 285 2.20 11.44 1.88
CA TYR A 285 3.37 10.97 2.62
C TYR A 285 4.54 10.46 1.73
N PRO A 286 4.96 11.22 0.70
CA PRO A 286 5.96 10.74 -0.24
C PRO A 286 7.37 10.75 0.38
N ALA A 287 7.98 9.58 0.52
CA ALA A 287 9.36 9.45 1.02
C ALA A 287 10.36 10.27 0.18
N LYS A 288 10.11 10.37 -1.14
CA LYS A 288 10.91 11.20 -2.08
C LYS A 288 10.93 12.69 -1.72
N HIS A 289 9.91 13.22 -1.02
CA HIS A 289 9.89 14.62 -0.55
C HIS A 289 10.30 14.75 0.92
N GLY A 290 10.88 13.70 1.51
CA GLY A 290 11.43 13.73 2.86
C GLY A 290 10.42 13.46 3.98
N TRP A 291 9.20 13.02 3.66
CA TRP A 291 8.28 12.51 4.67
C TRP A 291 8.88 11.27 5.38
N ARG A 292 8.65 11.18 6.69
CA ARG A 292 9.04 10.06 7.54
C ARG A 292 7.90 9.72 8.48
N TYR A 293 7.68 8.43 8.71
CA TYR A 293 6.74 7.98 9.71
C TYR A 293 7.13 8.50 11.11
N PRO A 294 6.19 8.99 11.93
CA PRO A 294 4.74 9.11 11.71
C PRO A 294 4.28 10.53 11.32
N GLY A 295 4.95 11.28 10.44
CA GLY A 295 4.56 12.66 10.09
C GLY A 295 3.12 12.80 9.57
N ILE A 296 2.47 13.96 9.83
CA ILE A 296 1.07 14.23 9.42
C ILE A 296 0.83 14.24 7.90
N GLY A 297 1.88 14.36 7.09
CA GLY A 297 1.74 14.52 5.64
C GLY A 297 1.37 15.95 5.21
N GLU A 298 1.14 16.17 3.91
CA GLU A 298 0.68 17.46 3.39
C GLU A 298 -0.44 17.31 2.35
N PHE A 299 -1.34 18.29 2.28
CA PHE A 299 -2.36 18.38 1.23
C PHE A 299 -1.72 18.52 -0.16
N GLN A 300 -2.19 17.74 -1.13
CA GLN A 300 -1.59 17.60 -2.47
C GLN A 300 -2.45 18.25 -3.58
N CYS A 301 -3.03 19.42 -3.31
CA CYS A 301 -4.03 20.05 -4.18
C CYS A 301 -3.57 21.34 -4.88
N TYR A 302 -2.27 21.60 -4.95
CA TYR A 302 -1.74 22.89 -5.38
C TYR A 302 -1.42 22.96 -6.89
N ASP A 303 -1.74 21.93 -7.66
CA ASP A 303 -1.68 22.00 -9.11
C ASP A 303 -2.76 22.98 -9.63
N LYS A 304 -2.51 23.61 -10.77
CA LYS A 304 -3.43 24.65 -11.29
C LYS A 304 -4.86 24.14 -11.55
N TYR A 305 -5.05 22.84 -11.81
CA TYR A 305 -6.37 22.29 -12.14
C TYR A 305 -7.20 22.08 -10.87
N LEU A 306 -6.60 21.52 -9.81
CA LEU A 306 -7.25 21.41 -8.50
C LEU A 306 -7.47 22.78 -7.85
N LEU A 307 -6.54 23.72 -7.97
CA LEU A 307 -6.78 25.10 -7.49
C LEU A 307 -7.92 25.80 -8.22
N LYS A 308 -8.06 25.58 -9.54
CA LYS A 308 -9.21 26.07 -10.32
C LYS A 308 -10.51 25.41 -9.87
N ASN A 309 -10.47 24.10 -9.58
CA ASN A 309 -11.62 23.36 -9.05
C ASN A 309 -12.04 23.91 -7.67
N LEU A 310 -11.10 24.11 -6.76
CA LEU A 310 -11.31 24.71 -5.44
C LEU A 310 -11.88 26.12 -5.53
N SER A 311 -11.35 26.94 -6.44
CA SER A 311 -11.84 28.30 -6.67
C SER A 311 -13.31 28.32 -7.05
N LYS A 312 -13.71 27.42 -7.96
CA LYS A 312 -15.10 27.26 -8.36
C LYS A 312 -15.98 26.79 -7.19
N ALA A 313 -15.51 25.85 -6.37
CA ALA A 313 -16.24 25.38 -5.19
C ALA A 313 -16.45 26.52 -4.17
N ALA A 314 -15.43 27.35 -3.96
CA ALA A 314 -15.49 28.50 -3.05
C ALA A 314 -16.45 29.59 -3.54
N GLU A 315 -16.46 29.86 -4.86
CA GLU A 315 -17.42 30.78 -5.50
C GLU A 315 -18.86 30.30 -5.35
N VAL A 316 -19.13 29.02 -5.62
CA VAL A 316 -20.47 28.41 -5.45
C VAL A 316 -20.96 28.52 -4.00
N ARG A 317 -20.04 28.40 -3.03
CA ARG A 317 -20.37 28.54 -1.61
C ARG A 317 -20.64 30.00 -1.19
N GLY A 318 -20.26 30.98 -2.02
CA GLY A 318 -20.36 32.41 -1.73
C GLY A 318 -19.17 32.97 -0.94
N HIS A 319 -18.05 32.24 -0.87
CA HIS A 319 -16.88 32.58 -0.08
C HIS A 319 -15.60 32.45 -0.90
N SER A 320 -15.44 33.24 -1.97
CA SER A 320 -14.27 33.16 -2.87
C SER A 320 -12.92 33.31 -2.17
N PHE A 321 -12.87 33.94 -0.99
CA PHE A 321 -11.65 34.03 -0.18
C PHE A 321 -11.25 32.69 0.47
N TRP A 322 -12.07 31.63 0.38
CA TRP A 322 -11.74 30.24 0.75
C TRP A 322 -11.08 29.44 -0.38
N ALA A 323 -10.84 30.06 -1.54
CA ALA A 323 -10.21 29.43 -2.71
C ALA A 323 -8.69 29.16 -2.53
N ARG A 324 -8.29 28.53 -1.42
CA ARG A 324 -6.88 28.21 -1.12
C ARG A 324 -6.79 26.99 -0.21
N GLY A 325 -5.61 26.37 -0.15
CA GLY A 325 -5.29 25.39 0.90
C GLY A 325 -5.07 26.04 2.26
N PRO A 326 -5.15 25.28 3.36
CA PRO A 326 -4.96 25.81 4.72
C PRO A 326 -3.53 26.31 4.96
N ASP A 327 -3.41 27.56 5.42
CA ASP A 327 -2.12 28.23 5.59
C ASP A 327 -1.32 27.74 6.83
N ASN A 328 -2.00 27.08 7.77
CA ASN A 328 -1.50 26.67 9.09
C ASN A 328 -1.54 25.15 9.30
N ALA A 329 -1.53 24.37 8.22
CA ALA A 329 -1.50 22.91 8.24
C ALA A 329 -0.12 22.29 8.56
N GLY A 330 0.91 23.11 8.75
CA GLY A 330 2.27 22.59 8.96
C GLY A 330 2.89 22.04 7.68
N SER A 331 3.80 21.09 7.87
CA SER A 331 4.62 20.41 6.86
C SER A 331 4.64 18.90 7.08
N TYR A 332 5.18 18.14 6.13
CA TYR A 332 5.13 16.66 6.09
C TYR A 332 5.40 15.95 7.44
N ASN A 333 6.38 16.41 8.20
CA ASN A 333 6.89 15.73 9.40
C ASN A 333 6.46 16.38 10.73
N ASP A 334 5.60 17.40 10.68
CA ASP A 334 5.04 17.98 11.89
C ASP A 334 4.10 16.98 12.58
N THR A 335 3.80 17.23 13.84
CA THR A 335 2.78 16.49 14.59
C THR A 335 1.47 17.30 14.65
N PRO A 336 0.31 16.68 14.87
CA PRO A 336 -0.97 17.40 14.85
C PRO A 336 -1.02 18.58 15.83
N HIS A 337 -0.47 18.41 17.03
CA HIS A 337 -0.51 19.39 18.11
C HIS A 337 0.37 20.63 17.87
N GLU A 338 1.36 20.55 16.97
CA GLU A 338 2.23 21.66 16.59
C GLU A 338 1.59 22.58 15.54
N THR A 339 0.53 22.11 14.87
CA THR A 339 -0.11 22.85 13.77
C THR A 339 -1.33 23.64 14.26
N GLY A 340 -1.59 24.79 13.64
CA GLY A 340 -2.83 25.54 13.91
C GLY A 340 -4.07 24.83 13.37
N PHE A 341 -3.91 24.06 12.29
CA PHE A 341 -5.02 23.39 11.62
C PHE A 341 -5.44 22.10 12.31
N PHE A 342 -4.50 21.20 12.66
CA PHE A 342 -4.81 19.83 13.12
C PHE A 342 -4.81 19.65 14.64
N ARG A 343 -4.34 20.63 15.42
CA ARG A 343 -4.37 20.54 16.88
C ARG A 343 -5.80 20.38 17.39
N ASP A 344 -5.94 19.96 18.64
CA ASP A 344 -7.25 19.83 19.26
C ASP A 344 -7.98 21.18 19.32
N GLY A 345 -9.22 21.22 18.85
CA GLY A 345 -9.97 22.47 18.62
C GLY A 345 -9.40 23.38 17.51
N GLY A 346 -8.56 22.85 16.61
CA GLY A 346 -7.93 23.56 15.49
C GLY A 346 -8.86 23.87 14.32
N ASP A 347 -8.30 24.50 13.29
CA ASP A 347 -9.08 25.02 12.16
C ASP A 347 -9.70 23.93 11.28
N TYR A 348 -9.30 22.67 11.40
CA TYR A 348 -9.92 21.54 10.69
C TYR A 348 -11.44 21.47 10.94
N ASP A 349 -11.91 21.88 12.11
CA ASP A 349 -13.32 21.87 12.50
C ASP A 349 -14.02 23.24 12.32
N SER A 350 -13.30 24.25 11.84
CA SER A 350 -13.87 25.58 11.53
C SER A 350 -14.77 25.55 10.29
N TYR A 351 -15.52 26.62 10.03
CA TYR A 351 -16.31 26.74 8.79
C TYR A 351 -15.47 26.57 7.51
N TYR A 352 -14.26 27.13 7.52
CA TYR A 352 -13.32 27.01 6.41
C TYR A 352 -12.76 25.58 6.32
N GLY A 353 -12.30 25.01 7.44
CA GLY A 353 -11.75 23.65 7.48
C GLY A 353 -12.75 22.61 7.01
N ARG A 354 -14.00 22.67 7.50
CA ARG A 354 -15.09 21.79 7.05
C ARG A 354 -15.40 21.96 5.56
N PHE A 355 -15.35 23.18 5.02
CA PHE A 355 -15.49 23.42 3.59
C PHE A 355 -14.34 22.78 2.79
N PHE A 356 -13.10 23.07 3.18
CA PHE A 356 -11.92 22.60 2.47
C PHE A 356 -11.80 21.07 2.51
N LEU A 357 -11.98 20.45 3.68
CA LEU A 357 -11.88 18.99 3.84
C LEU A 357 -13.03 18.25 3.14
N ASN A 358 -14.24 18.83 3.13
CA ASN A 358 -15.33 18.28 2.34
C ASN A 358 -15.00 18.34 0.84
N TRP A 359 -14.53 19.48 0.34
CA TRP A 359 -14.09 19.61 -1.05
C TRP A 359 -12.99 18.61 -1.41
N TYR A 360 -11.92 18.56 -0.61
CA TYR A 360 -10.75 17.72 -0.87
C TYR A 360 -11.10 16.22 -0.88
N SER A 361 -11.88 15.75 0.11
CA SER A 361 -12.36 14.37 0.13
C SER A 361 -13.41 14.08 -0.95
N GLN A 362 -14.24 15.06 -1.34
CA GLN A 362 -15.20 14.86 -2.42
C GLN A 362 -14.51 14.72 -3.78
N VAL A 363 -13.39 15.41 -4.03
CA VAL A 363 -12.61 15.24 -5.27
C VAL A 363 -12.09 13.80 -5.38
N LEU A 364 -11.64 13.19 -4.27
CA LEU A 364 -11.26 11.78 -4.17
C LEU A 364 -12.42 10.85 -4.54
N VAL A 365 -13.58 11.02 -3.89
CA VAL A 365 -14.77 10.20 -4.16
C VAL A 365 -15.23 10.34 -5.61
N ASP A 366 -15.24 11.58 -6.12
CA ASP A 366 -15.63 11.90 -7.50
C ASP A 366 -14.66 11.30 -8.53
N HIS A 367 -13.38 11.18 -8.20
CA HIS A 367 -12.38 10.51 -9.05
C HIS A 367 -12.68 9.02 -9.15
N GLY A 368 -12.78 8.34 -7.99
CA GLY A 368 -13.15 6.91 -7.94
C GLY A 368 -14.45 6.63 -8.69
N ASP A 369 -15.47 7.47 -8.51
CA ASP A 369 -16.76 7.34 -9.18
C ASP A 369 -16.66 7.35 -10.71
N ARG A 370 -15.81 8.22 -11.27
CA ARG A 370 -15.63 8.32 -12.72
C ARG A 370 -14.87 7.14 -13.29
N VAL A 371 -13.77 6.76 -12.66
CA VAL A 371 -12.90 5.71 -13.17
C VAL A 371 -13.58 4.36 -13.05
N LEU A 372 -14.26 4.07 -11.94
CA LEU A 372 -14.99 2.81 -11.75
C LEU A 372 -16.22 2.70 -12.65
N ALA A 373 -16.92 3.80 -12.96
CA ALA A 373 -17.97 3.79 -13.97
C ALA A 373 -17.45 3.34 -15.34
N LEU A 374 -16.24 3.76 -15.71
CA LEU A 374 -15.59 3.37 -16.97
C LEU A 374 -15.01 1.94 -16.90
N ALA A 375 -14.49 1.53 -15.74
CA ALA A 375 -14.02 0.17 -15.52
C ALA A 375 -15.17 -0.84 -15.65
N ASN A 376 -16.33 -0.57 -15.06
CA ASN A 376 -17.53 -1.39 -15.22
C ASN A 376 -17.96 -1.53 -16.68
N LEU A 377 -17.84 -0.46 -17.46
CA LEU A 377 -18.14 -0.49 -18.88
C LEU A 377 -17.10 -1.33 -19.67
N ALA A 378 -15.83 -1.32 -19.25
CA ALA A 378 -14.77 -2.09 -19.88
C ALA A 378 -14.79 -3.57 -19.49
N PHE A 379 -15.22 -3.91 -18.27
CA PHE A 379 -15.14 -5.23 -17.68
C PHE A 379 -16.50 -5.81 -17.30
N GLU A 380 -17.54 -5.49 -18.08
CA GLU A 380 -18.92 -5.94 -17.82
C GLU A 380 -18.97 -7.44 -17.48
N GLY A 381 -19.56 -7.76 -16.32
CA GLY A 381 -19.67 -9.13 -15.80
C GLY A 381 -18.45 -9.68 -15.05
N THR A 382 -17.38 -8.90 -14.88
CA THR A 382 -16.21 -9.27 -14.07
C THR A 382 -16.17 -8.46 -12.79
N CYS A 383 -15.77 -9.08 -11.67
CA CYS A 383 -15.56 -8.37 -10.41
C CYS A 383 -14.48 -7.30 -10.57
N ILE A 384 -14.79 -6.06 -10.17
CA ILE A 384 -13.81 -4.99 -10.05
C ILE A 384 -13.58 -4.65 -8.58
N ALA A 385 -12.36 -4.26 -8.24
CA ALA A 385 -11.98 -3.85 -6.89
C ALA A 385 -11.25 -2.51 -6.89
N SER A 386 -11.20 -1.88 -5.72
CA SER A 386 -10.42 -0.68 -5.49
C SER A 386 -9.70 -0.76 -4.16
N LYS A 387 -8.43 -0.35 -4.18
CA LYS A 387 -7.57 -0.40 -3.01
C LYS A 387 -7.63 0.89 -2.20
N LEU A 388 -7.82 0.76 -0.88
CA LEU A 388 -7.70 1.85 0.09
C LEU A 388 -6.48 1.61 0.99
N SER A 389 -5.76 2.70 1.29
CA SER A 389 -4.59 2.65 2.16
C SER A 389 -4.97 2.72 3.64
N GLY A 390 -4.32 1.90 4.48
CA GLY A 390 -4.49 1.92 5.94
C GLY A 390 -3.65 3.01 6.61
N ILE A 391 -4.18 4.23 6.70
CA ILE A 391 -3.52 5.37 7.36
C ILE A 391 -3.78 5.34 8.86
N HIS A 392 -3.02 4.50 9.57
CA HIS A 392 -3.29 4.20 10.98
C HIS A 392 -2.64 5.16 11.99
N TRP A 393 -1.66 5.98 11.59
CA TRP A 393 -1.01 6.93 12.49
C TRP A 393 -1.85 8.20 12.66
N TRP A 394 -1.76 8.81 13.85
CA TRP A 394 -2.63 9.88 14.33
C TRP A 394 -4.12 9.53 14.46
N TYR A 395 -4.52 8.28 14.25
CA TYR A 395 -5.92 7.84 14.36
C TYR A 395 -6.50 8.07 15.77
N LYS A 396 -5.67 8.06 16.83
CA LYS A 396 -6.12 8.36 18.20
C LYS A 396 -6.20 9.86 18.52
N THR A 397 -5.96 10.75 17.55
CA THR A 397 -6.12 12.21 17.72
C THR A 397 -7.50 12.65 17.27
N ALA A 398 -8.03 13.78 17.75
CA ALA A 398 -9.36 14.24 17.33
C ALA A 398 -9.42 14.61 15.82
N SER A 399 -8.32 15.08 15.25
CA SER A 399 -8.27 15.53 13.86
C SER A 399 -7.98 14.42 12.86
N HIS A 400 -7.36 13.30 13.27
CA HIS A 400 -6.95 12.23 12.35
C HIS A 400 -6.08 12.79 11.20
N ALA A 401 -5.09 13.61 11.54
CA ALA A 401 -4.39 14.49 10.59
C ALA A 401 -3.86 13.80 9.31
N ALA A 402 -3.28 12.60 9.44
CA ALA A 402 -2.76 11.86 8.28
C ALA A 402 -3.87 11.34 7.36
N GLU A 403 -5.00 10.91 7.91
CA GLU A 403 -6.19 10.55 7.11
C GLU A 403 -6.69 11.78 6.34
N LEU A 404 -6.77 12.94 7.00
CA LEU A 404 -7.21 14.18 6.36
C LEU A 404 -6.31 14.59 5.18
N THR A 405 -4.98 14.54 5.34
CA THR A 405 -4.04 14.89 4.26
C THR A 405 -4.07 13.87 3.12
N ALA A 406 -4.30 12.58 3.42
CA ALA A 406 -4.49 11.51 2.44
C ALA A 406 -5.82 11.60 1.68
N GLY A 407 -6.78 12.41 2.16
CA GLY A 407 -8.08 12.65 1.53
C GLY A 407 -9.26 11.97 2.21
N PHE A 408 -9.02 11.21 3.28
CA PHE A 408 -10.07 10.59 4.09
C PHE A 408 -10.54 11.59 5.14
N TYR A 409 -11.71 12.19 4.93
CA TYR A 409 -12.26 13.17 5.87
C TYR A 409 -12.88 12.47 7.10
N ASN A 410 -12.03 11.86 7.93
CA ASN A 410 -12.39 10.97 9.04
C ASN A 410 -12.00 11.52 10.42
N PRO A 411 -12.34 12.76 10.82
CA PRO A 411 -12.11 13.19 12.21
C PRO A 411 -12.97 12.34 13.16
N SER A 412 -12.66 12.37 14.46
CA SER A 412 -13.29 11.51 15.47
C SER A 412 -14.82 11.62 15.59
N ASN A 413 -15.43 12.65 14.99
CA ASN A 413 -16.87 12.92 14.98
C ASN A 413 -17.56 12.65 13.62
N ARG A 414 -16.87 12.06 12.64
CA ARG A 414 -17.40 11.79 11.30
C ARG A 414 -16.76 10.56 10.68
N ASP A 415 -17.60 9.65 10.16
CA ASP A 415 -17.13 8.55 9.32
C ASP A 415 -16.69 9.05 7.92
N GLY A 416 -15.38 9.00 7.66
CA GLY A 416 -14.77 9.37 6.39
C GLY A 416 -14.83 8.28 5.32
N TYR A 417 -15.05 7.02 5.70
CA TYR A 417 -15.03 5.86 4.81
C TYR A 417 -16.41 5.52 4.25
N ALA A 418 -17.49 5.83 4.97
CA ALA A 418 -18.86 5.59 4.51
C ALA A 418 -19.19 6.20 3.12
N PRO A 419 -18.78 7.44 2.76
CA PRO A 419 -18.97 7.96 1.40
C PRO A 419 -18.20 7.18 0.33
N ILE A 420 -17.02 6.65 0.66
CA ILE A 420 -16.22 5.84 -0.26
C ILE A 420 -16.90 4.49 -0.45
N ALA A 421 -17.33 3.82 0.63
CA ALA A 421 -18.06 2.57 0.56
C ALA A 421 -19.37 2.71 -0.25
N ALA A 422 -20.10 3.82 -0.10
CA ALA A 422 -21.28 4.11 -0.89
C ALA A 422 -20.97 4.30 -2.39
N MET A 423 -19.83 4.93 -2.70
CA MET A 423 -19.34 5.07 -4.09
C MET A 423 -18.94 3.72 -4.67
N LEU A 424 -18.22 2.86 -3.93
CA LEU A 424 -17.89 1.51 -4.37
C LEU A 424 -19.14 0.66 -4.60
N LYS A 425 -20.13 0.72 -3.69
CA LYS A 425 -21.42 0.04 -3.85
C LYS A 425 -22.14 0.45 -5.14
N LYS A 426 -22.14 1.73 -5.47
CA LYS A 426 -22.77 2.24 -6.71
C LYS A 426 -22.22 1.55 -7.96
N HIS A 427 -20.97 1.10 -7.91
CA HIS A 427 -20.27 0.43 -9.00
C HIS A 427 -20.10 -1.07 -8.79
N GLU A 428 -20.75 -1.65 -7.78
CA GLU A 428 -20.58 -3.08 -7.43
C GLU A 428 -19.10 -3.48 -7.25
N ALA A 429 -18.27 -2.50 -6.84
CA ALA A 429 -16.84 -2.69 -6.67
C ALA A 429 -16.54 -3.23 -5.27
N ALA A 430 -15.65 -4.22 -5.20
CA ALA A 430 -15.10 -4.69 -3.93
C ALA A 430 -14.12 -3.66 -3.35
N LEU A 431 -14.03 -3.64 -2.03
CA LEU A 431 -12.99 -2.93 -1.31
C LEU A 431 -11.80 -3.86 -1.07
N ASN A 432 -10.61 -3.47 -1.50
CA ASN A 432 -9.37 -4.09 -1.04
C ASN A 432 -8.70 -3.18 0.00
N PHE A 433 -8.47 -3.69 1.20
CA PHE A 433 -7.91 -2.90 2.30
C PHE A 433 -6.61 -3.50 2.85
N THR A 434 -5.63 -2.66 3.16
CA THR A 434 -4.35 -3.08 3.73
C THR A 434 -4.35 -3.08 5.26
N CYS A 435 -3.23 -3.45 5.89
CA CYS A 435 -2.96 -3.35 7.33
C CYS A 435 -3.67 -4.37 8.26
N VAL A 436 -4.25 -5.44 7.72
CA VAL A 436 -4.91 -6.46 8.55
C VAL A 436 -3.97 -7.32 9.39
N GLU A 437 -2.67 -7.27 9.15
CA GLU A 437 -1.66 -7.97 9.95
C GLU A 437 -1.17 -7.15 11.16
N LEU A 438 -1.40 -5.82 11.15
CA LEU A 438 -0.84 -4.92 12.15
C LEU A 438 -1.60 -5.01 13.49
N ARG A 439 -0.85 -4.89 14.59
CA ARG A 439 -1.39 -4.86 15.95
C ARG A 439 -1.20 -3.47 16.54
N THR A 440 -2.23 -2.96 17.23
CA THR A 440 -2.12 -1.66 17.87
C THR A 440 -1.05 -1.70 18.97
N LEU A 441 -0.94 -2.81 19.72
CA LEU A 441 0.08 -2.97 20.77
C LEU A 441 1.51 -2.81 20.24
N ASP A 442 1.87 -3.46 19.13
CA ASP A 442 3.21 -3.37 18.54
C ASP A 442 3.54 -1.91 18.17
N GLN A 443 2.56 -1.18 17.64
CA GLN A 443 2.74 0.25 17.35
C GLN A 443 2.92 1.11 18.60
N HIS A 444 2.28 0.76 19.73
CA HIS A 444 2.48 1.45 21.01
C HIS A 444 3.86 1.14 21.62
N GLU A 445 4.42 -0.04 21.38
CA GLU A 445 5.75 -0.41 21.85
C GLU A 445 6.86 0.22 20.99
N ASP A 446 6.71 0.18 19.67
CA ASP A 446 7.73 0.66 18.72
C ASP A 446 7.67 2.17 18.48
N PHE A 447 6.47 2.76 18.38
CA PHE A 447 6.24 4.16 18.01
C PHE A 447 5.08 4.79 18.81
N PRO A 448 5.16 4.89 20.15
CA PRO A 448 4.08 5.43 20.98
C PRO A 448 3.66 6.85 20.59
N GLU A 449 4.58 7.66 20.07
CA GLU A 449 4.33 9.01 19.59
C GLU A 449 3.43 9.08 18.36
N ALA A 450 3.31 7.99 17.59
CA ALA A 450 2.49 7.95 16.38
C ALA A 450 0.99 8.01 16.69
N LEU A 451 0.58 7.75 17.94
CA LEU A 451 -0.82 7.67 18.35
C LEU A 451 -1.65 6.79 17.40
N ALA A 452 -1.05 5.68 16.97
CA ALA A 452 -1.60 4.80 15.95
C ALA A 452 -2.67 3.85 16.52
N ASP A 453 -3.61 3.46 15.66
CA ASP A 453 -4.62 2.44 15.96
C ASP A 453 -5.03 1.64 14.71
N PRO A 454 -4.13 0.79 14.16
CA PRO A 454 -4.45 -0.02 12.99
C PRO A 454 -5.66 -0.94 13.21
N GLU A 455 -5.86 -1.50 14.41
CA GLU A 455 -7.00 -2.38 14.69
C GLU A 455 -8.33 -1.62 14.69
N GLY A 456 -8.36 -0.42 15.30
CA GLY A 456 -9.53 0.46 15.25
C GLY A 456 -9.87 0.90 13.82
N LEU A 457 -8.85 1.21 13.01
CA LEU A 457 -8.99 1.57 11.61
C LEU A 457 -9.55 0.41 10.77
N VAL A 458 -8.95 -0.79 10.86
CA VAL A 458 -9.44 -1.98 10.15
C VAL A 458 -10.90 -2.23 10.51
N TRP A 459 -11.23 -2.19 11.81
CA TRP A 459 -12.62 -2.37 12.25
C TRP A 459 -13.56 -1.34 11.61
N GLN A 460 -13.21 -0.05 11.60
CA GLN A 460 -14.05 1.00 11.01
C GLN A 460 -14.28 0.75 9.51
N VAL A 461 -13.20 0.53 8.76
CA VAL A 461 -13.25 0.41 7.30
C VAL A 461 -14.02 -0.83 6.85
N LEU A 462 -13.79 -1.98 7.48
CA LEU A 462 -14.49 -3.21 7.13
C LEU A 462 -15.99 -3.11 7.42
N ASN A 463 -16.37 -2.51 8.56
CA ASN A 463 -17.79 -2.33 8.89
C ASN A 463 -18.47 -1.31 7.98
N ALA A 464 -17.81 -0.21 7.62
CA ALA A 464 -18.34 0.75 6.66
C ALA A 464 -18.66 0.10 5.29
N ALA A 465 -17.82 -0.84 4.86
CA ALA A 465 -18.02 -1.62 3.64
C ALA A 465 -19.16 -2.66 3.79
N TRP A 466 -19.11 -3.49 4.82
CA TRP A 466 -20.12 -4.53 5.01
C TRP A 466 -21.52 -3.99 5.30
N ASP A 467 -21.65 -2.85 5.99
CA ASP A 467 -22.95 -2.20 6.25
C ASP A 467 -23.64 -1.72 4.96
N VAL A 468 -22.86 -1.48 3.91
CA VAL A 468 -23.39 -1.19 2.58
C VAL A 468 -23.34 -2.43 1.66
N SER A 469 -22.97 -3.60 2.17
CA SER A 469 -22.97 -4.89 1.48
C SER A 469 -22.04 -4.96 0.27
N ILE A 470 -20.86 -4.34 0.35
CA ILE A 470 -19.79 -4.58 -0.63
C ILE A 470 -18.85 -5.68 -0.13
N ALA A 471 -18.29 -6.45 -1.07
CA ALA A 471 -17.26 -7.43 -0.77
C ALA A 471 -15.99 -6.74 -0.28
N VAL A 472 -15.28 -7.40 0.64
CA VAL A 472 -14.03 -6.89 1.22
C VAL A 472 -12.94 -7.93 1.01
N ALA A 473 -11.93 -7.58 0.22
CA ALA A 473 -10.66 -8.29 0.15
C ALA A 473 -9.61 -7.57 0.99
N SER A 474 -8.48 -8.23 1.25
CA SER A 474 -7.40 -7.61 2.01
C SER A 474 -6.02 -8.12 1.65
N GLU A 475 -5.01 -7.33 2.03
CA GLU A 475 -3.59 -7.59 1.87
C GLU A 475 -2.83 -7.25 3.16
N ASN A 476 -1.74 -7.97 3.44
CA ASN A 476 -0.79 -7.53 4.45
C ASN A 476 0.01 -6.32 3.94
N ALA A 477 0.19 -5.29 4.78
CA ALA A 477 0.97 -4.11 4.43
C ALA A 477 2.49 -4.37 4.50
N LEU A 478 2.93 -5.19 5.46
CA LEU A 478 4.32 -5.56 5.67
C LEU A 478 4.54 -7.07 5.51
N PRO A 479 5.74 -7.52 5.06
CA PRO A 479 6.05 -8.93 4.95
C PRO A 479 5.92 -9.65 6.30
N CYS A 480 5.16 -10.75 6.35
CA CYS A 480 4.93 -11.54 7.55
C CYS A 480 5.18 -13.03 7.28
N TYR A 481 6.09 -13.65 8.02
CA TYR A 481 6.49 -15.05 7.80
C TYR A 481 6.25 -15.94 9.03
N ASP A 482 5.70 -15.36 10.09
CA ASP A 482 5.55 -15.99 11.39
C ASP A 482 4.08 -16.30 11.71
N ARG A 483 3.90 -17.20 12.67
CA ARG A 483 2.58 -17.69 13.07
C ARG A 483 1.70 -16.60 13.71
N GLU A 484 2.29 -15.64 14.41
CA GLU A 484 1.54 -14.62 15.15
C GLU A 484 0.90 -13.62 14.18
N GLY A 485 1.62 -13.21 13.14
CA GLY A 485 1.06 -12.36 12.10
C GLY A 485 0.03 -13.10 11.24
N TYR A 486 0.25 -14.36 10.86
CA TYR A 486 -0.78 -15.16 10.16
C TYR A 486 -2.06 -15.34 10.98
N ASN A 487 -1.95 -15.58 12.29
CA ASN A 487 -3.11 -15.66 13.18
C ASN A 487 -3.86 -14.33 13.24
N LYS A 488 -3.14 -13.19 13.24
CA LYS A 488 -3.78 -11.87 13.22
C LYS A 488 -4.55 -11.62 11.92
N ILE A 489 -3.97 -12.01 10.78
CA ILE A 489 -4.65 -11.96 9.49
C ILE A 489 -5.92 -12.82 9.53
N LEU A 490 -5.85 -14.05 10.04
CA LEU A 490 -6.99 -14.96 10.14
C LEU A 490 -8.13 -14.41 11.01
N GLU A 491 -7.81 -13.73 12.12
CA GLU A 491 -8.80 -13.10 12.99
C GLU A 491 -9.60 -12.01 12.25
N ASN A 492 -8.92 -11.18 11.47
CA ASN A 492 -9.55 -10.14 10.65
C ASN A 492 -10.24 -10.73 9.41
N ALA A 493 -9.68 -11.80 8.84
CA ALA A 493 -10.24 -12.48 7.68
C ALA A 493 -11.58 -13.18 7.98
N LYS A 494 -11.69 -13.75 9.18
CA LYS A 494 -12.83 -14.51 9.67
C LYS A 494 -13.22 -14.05 11.07
N PRO A 495 -13.80 -12.86 11.23
CA PRO A 495 -14.15 -12.31 12.55
C PRO A 495 -14.93 -13.31 13.41
N PHE A 496 -14.56 -13.41 14.69
CA PHE A 496 -15.23 -14.32 15.61
C PHE A 496 -16.60 -13.76 16.01
N ASN A 497 -17.65 -14.57 15.93
CA ASN A 497 -19.02 -14.19 16.29
C ASN A 497 -19.57 -12.96 15.57
N ASP A 498 -19.15 -12.71 14.32
CA ASP A 498 -19.86 -11.72 13.50
C ASP A 498 -21.33 -12.16 13.36
N PRO A 499 -22.31 -11.31 13.77
CA PRO A 499 -23.72 -11.71 13.82
C PRO A 499 -24.32 -11.99 12.44
N ASP A 500 -23.70 -11.45 11.39
CA ASP A 500 -24.12 -11.63 10.00
C ASP A 500 -23.25 -12.64 9.25
N GLY A 501 -22.27 -13.27 9.93
CA GLY A 501 -21.33 -14.22 9.34
C GLY A 501 -20.38 -13.58 8.33
N ARG A 502 -20.11 -12.28 8.44
CA ARG A 502 -19.24 -11.56 7.51
C ARG A 502 -17.79 -12.07 7.61
N HIS A 503 -17.15 -12.22 6.46
CA HIS A 503 -15.75 -12.59 6.31
C HIS A 503 -15.17 -11.92 5.05
N LEU A 504 -13.85 -11.95 4.89
CA LEU A 504 -13.22 -11.45 3.67
C LEU A 504 -13.60 -12.31 2.45
N SER A 505 -13.78 -11.68 1.30
CA SER A 505 -14.05 -12.36 0.03
C SER A 505 -12.80 -13.00 -0.58
N ALA A 506 -11.63 -12.44 -0.29
CA ALA A 506 -10.32 -12.97 -0.67
C ALA A 506 -9.22 -12.33 0.19
N PHE A 507 -8.07 -12.98 0.27
CA PHE A 507 -6.85 -12.41 0.84
C PHE A 507 -5.68 -12.55 -0.13
N THR A 508 -4.89 -11.50 -0.30
CA THR A 508 -3.70 -11.51 -1.15
C THR A 508 -2.45 -11.29 -0.31
N TYR A 509 -1.57 -12.29 -0.31
CA TYR A 509 -0.31 -12.24 0.42
C TYR A 509 0.76 -11.45 -0.35
N LEU A 510 1.33 -10.44 0.31
CA LEU A 510 2.44 -9.61 -0.17
C LEU A 510 3.76 -10.10 0.47
N ARG A 511 4.70 -10.68 -0.28
CA ARG A 511 4.74 -10.98 -1.72
C ARG A 511 5.48 -12.30 -1.94
N LEU A 512 5.33 -12.92 -3.11
CA LEU A 512 6.19 -14.02 -3.54
C LEU A 512 7.65 -13.57 -3.50
N SER A 513 8.44 -14.24 -2.67
CA SER A 513 9.87 -13.97 -2.49
C SER A 513 10.61 -15.27 -2.19
N PRO A 514 11.95 -15.31 -2.36
CA PRO A 514 12.75 -16.44 -1.92
C PRO A 514 12.53 -16.77 -0.44
N VAL A 515 12.38 -15.74 0.41
CA VAL A 515 12.18 -15.86 1.87
C VAL A 515 10.87 -16.57 2.21
N LEU A 516 9.79 -16.30 1.46
CA LEU A 516 8.51 -17.01 1.61
C LEU A 516 8.68 -18.52 1.36
N LEU A 517 9.50 -18.87 0.37
CA LEU A 517 9.71 -20.26 -0.06
C LEU A 517 10.77 -21.00 0.76
N GLU A 518 11.41 -20.35 1.73
CA GLU A 518 12.29 -21.01 2.67
C GLU A 518 11.51 -21.98 3.55
N ARG A 519 12.11 -23.14 3.89
CA ARG A 519 11.41 -24.26 4.53
C ARG A 519 10.62 -23.87 5.78
N HIS A 520 11.18 -23.03 6.66
CA HIS A 520 10.51 -22.61 7.90
C HIS A 520 9.30 -21.72 7.60
N SER A 521 9.50 -20.66 6.82
CA SER A 521 8.46 -19.72 6.40
C SER A 521 7.33 -20.42 5.64
N PHE A 522 7.68 -21.35 4.74
CA PHE A 522 6.73 -22.02 3.88
C PHE A 522 5.84 -23.02 4.64
N ILE A 523 6.35 -23.66 5.71
CA ILE A 523 5.54 -24.52 6.57
C ILE A 523 4.45 -23.70 7.29
N GLU A 524 4.80 -22.53 7.82
CA GLU A 524 3.81 -21.66 8.46
C GLU A 524 2.84 -21.06 7.43
N PHE A 525 3.31 -20.74 6.23
CA PHE A 525 2.45 -20.32 5.11
C PHE A 525 1.46 -21.41 4.69
N GLU A 526 1.89 -22.67 4.56
CA GLU A 526 0.98 -23.79 4.26
C GLU A 526 -0.11 -23.93 5.32
N ARG A 527 0.25 -23.82 6.61
CA ARG A 527 -0.72 -23.85 7.72
C ARG A 527 -1.71 -22.69 7.63
N PHE A 528 -1.22 -21.51 7.29
CA PHE A 528 -2.05 -20.32 7.08
C PHE A 528 -3.04 -20.54 5.93
N VAL A 529 -2.60 -21.05 4.78
CA VAL A 529 -3.47 -21.39 3.64
C VAL A 529 -4.58 -22.36 4.05
N LYS A 530 -4.23 -23.46 4.74
CA LYS A 530 -5.22 -24.43 5.24
C LYS A 530 -6.27 -23.80 6.16
N ARG A 531 -5.86 -22.92 7.08
CA ARG A 531 -6.79 -22.21 7.98
C ARG A 531 -7.67 -21.20 7.23
N MET A 532 -7.15 -20.55 6.20
CA MET A 532 -7.94 -19.68 5.31
C MET A 532 -9.03 -20.49 4.60
N HIS A 533 -8.72 -21.72 4.17
CA HIS A 533 -9.69 -22.64 3.57
C HIS A 533 -10.60 -23.36 4.59
N GLY A 534 -10.42 -23.13 5.90
CA GLY A 534 -11.20 -23.78 6.94
C GLY A 534 -10.88 -25.28 7.10
N GLU A 535 -9.67 -25.70 6.69
CA GLU A 535 -9.19 -27.07 6.81
C GLU A 535 -8.54 -27.32 8.19
N GLU A 536 -8.56 -28.59 8.61
CA GLU A 536 -7.89 -29.03 9.83
C GLU A 536 -6.36 -28.94 9.68
N VAL A 537 -5.71 -28.28 10.64
CA VAL A 537 -4.24 -28.18 10.69
C VAL A 537 -3.72 -29.06 11.82
N PRO A 538 -2.90 -30.10 11.52
CA PRO A 538 -2.30 -30.93 12.55
C PRO A 538 -1.52 -30.08 13.55
N VAL A 539 -1.73 -30.33 14.85
CA VAL A 539 -0.89 -29.73 15.89
C VAL A 539 0.52 -30.28 15.70
N LEU A 540 1.45 -29.43 15.28
CA LEU A 540 2.86 -29.76 15.29
C LEU A 540 3.25 -30.03 16.76
N GLU A 541 3.39 -31.31 17.12
CA GLU A 541 4.11 -31.70 18.32
C GLU A 541 5.50 -31.09 18.20
N LEU A 542 5.83 -30.17 19.11
CA LEU A 542 7.20 -29.72 19.31
C LEU A 542 8.04 -30.97 19.53
N TYR A 543 8.90 -31.32 18.56
CA TYR A 543 9.90 -32.36 18.80
C TYR A 543 10.65 -31.97 20.07
N PRO A 544 10.70 -32.83 21.10
CA PRO A 544 11.54 -32.57 22.24
C PRO A 544 12.99 -32.49 21.75
N ASP A 545 13.72 -31.49 22.26
CA ASP A 545 15.15 -31.31 22.04
C ASP A 545 15.86 -32.66 21.95
N GLU A 546 16.66 -32.85 20.90
CA GLU A 546 17.54 -34.01 20.75
C GLU A 546 18.43 -34.10 21.98
N ASN A 547 18.02 -34.93 22.94
CA ASN A 547 18.83 -35.32 24.07
C ASN A 547 20.13 -35.90 23.52
N HIS A 548 21.24 -35.31 23.97
CA HIS A 548 22.59 -35.84 23.83
C HIS A 548 22.63 -37.37 24.00
N THR A 549 22.72 -38.09 22.90
CA THR A 549 23.15 -39.50 22.92
C THR A 549 24.64 -39.55 23.20
N GLU A 550 24.98 -39.79 24.47
CA GLU A 550 26.30 -40.28 24.87
C GLU A 550 26.59 -41.59 24.11
N PHE A 551 27.67 -41.58 23.32
CA PHE A 551 28.25 -42.78 22.73
C PHE A 551 28.84 -43.66 23.84
N GLN A 552 28.17 -44.76 24.18
CA GLN A 552 28.80 -45.90 24.83
C GLN A 552 29.47 -46.77 23.77
N GLY A 553 30.80 -46.69 23.68
CA GLY A 553 31.61 -47.61 22.87
C GLY A 553 31.82 -48.95 23.61
N PRO A 554 31.84 -50.11 22.92
CA PRO A 554 32.16 -51.38 23.53
C PRO A 554 33.68 -51.65 23.55
N ASP A 555 34.09 -52.34 24.61
CA ASP A 555 35.44 -52.72 25.04
C ASP A 555 36.36 -53.35 23.99
N GLY A 556 37.69 -53.22 24.20
CA GLY A 556 38.65 -54.15 23.59
C GLY A 556 40.16 -53.80 23.62
N GLN A 557 40.77 -53.77 24.80
CA GLN A 557 42.14 -54.22 25.16
C GLN A 557 43.38 -54.07 24.21
N VAL A 558 44.40 -53.39 24.78
CA VAL A 558 45.84 -53.75 24.97
C VAL A 558 46.79 -53.96 23.77
N ALA A 559 47.83 -53.10 23.69
CA ALA A 559 49.30 -53.38 23.64
C ALA A 559 50.03 -52.15 23.04
N VAL A 560 50.83 -51.38 23.78
CA VAL A 560 52.31 -51.49 23.93
C VAL A 560 53.05 -51.70 22.59
N GLU A 561 53.40 -50.61 21.91
CA GLU A 561 54.77 -50.12 21.64
C GLU A 561 54.74 -48.71 21.05
#